data_AF-A0A256YQH2-F1
#
_entry.id   AF-A0A256YQH2-F1
#
_cell.length_a   1.000
_cell.length_b   1.000
_cell.length_c   1.000
_cell.angle_alpha   90.00
_cell.angle_beta   90.00
_cell.angle_gamma   90.00
#
_symmetry.space_group_name_H-M   'P 1'
#
loop_
_entity.id
_entity.type
_entity.pdbx_description
1 polymer ?
#
loop_
_entity_poly.entity_id
_entity_poly.type
_entity_poly.pdbx_seq_one_letter_code
_entity_poly.pdbx_strand_id
1 'polypeptide(L)'
;SFKECLKLIEYHKKIEELLYDWKDEIPDKIVHSTDSDKNYKIRVAWFQLLLSYIEKGVKDGYLDKELDDATKKIIQGYKKLNEWDSKNKKEYKKIIEEANNILLNALNHISKIYILE
;
A
#
# COMPACT_ATOMS: atom_id res chain seq x y z
N SER A 1 -1.95 -23.13 -13.74
CA SER A 1 -2.07 -24.42 -13.00
C SER A 1 -2.77 -24.18 -11.66
N PHE A 2 -3.40 -25.19 -11.04
CA PHE A 2 -4.09 -25.03 -9.74
C PHE A 2 -3.21 -24.35 -8.66
N LYS A 3 -1.91 -24.67 -8.65
CA LYS A 3 -0.93 -24.08 -7.74
C LYS A 3 -0.69 -22.59 -8.00
N GLU A 4 -0.74 -22.14 -9.25
CA GLU A 4 -0.62 -20.71 -9.60
C GLU A 4 -1.87 -19.94 -9.23
N CYS A 5 -3.06 -20.51 -9.45
CA CYS A 5 -4.32 -19.90 -9.02
C CYS A 5 -4.35 -19.69 -7.50
N LEU A 6 -3.89 -20.67 -6.71
CA LEU A 6 -3.79 -20.52 -5.24
C LEU A 6 -2.84 -19.39 -4.81
N LYS A 7 -1.69 -19.24 -5.49
CA LYS A 7 -0.75 -18.13 -5.22
C LYS A 7 -1.37 -16.77 -5.53
N LEU A 8 -2.13 -16.68 -6.62
CA LEU A 8 -2.83 -15.45 -6.99
C LEU A 8 -3.92 -15.07 -5.96
N ILE A 9 -4.66 -16.06 -5.45
CA ILE A 9 -5.64 -15.87 -4.36
C ILE A 9 -4.98 -15.40 -3.08
N GLU A 10 -3.87 -16.02 -2.69
CA GLU A 10 -3.11 -15.57 -1.52
C GLU A 10 -2.59 -14.14 -1.72
N TYR A 11 -2.07 -13.84 -2.90
CA TYR A 11 -1.59 -12.50 -3.25
C TYR A 11 -2.70 -11.45 -3.18
N HIS A 12 -3.87 -11.73 -3.75
CA HIS A 12 -5.06 -10.87 -3.67
C HIS A 12 -5.41 -10.53 -2.22
N LYS A 13 -5.51 -11.55 -1.36
CA LYS A 13 -5.82 -11.37 0.08
C LYS A 13 -4.81 -10.47 0.78
N LYS A 14 -3.52 -10.59 0.44
CA LYS A 14 -2.48 -9.72 1.01
C LYS A 14 -2.62 -8.26 0.57
N ILE A 15 -2.98 -8.01 -0.68
CA ILE A 15 -3.26 -6.64 -1.15
C ILE A 15 -4.54 -6.09 -0.47
N GLU A 16 -5.57 -6.92 -0.26
CA GLU A 16 -6.77 -6.52 0.48
C GLU A 16 -6.46 -6.18 1.95
N GLU A 17 -5.71 -7.04 2.65
CA GLU A 17 -5.27 -6.80 4.03
C GLU A 17 -4.55 -5.44 4.14
N LEU A 18 -3.61 -5.16 3.22
CA LEU A 18 -2.92 -3.88 3.19
C LEU A 18 -3.86 -2.69 2.98
N LEU A 19 -4.90 -2.83 2.16
CA LEU A 19 -5.88 -1.76 1.93
C LEU A 19 -6.73 -1.50 3.19
N TYR A 20 -7.16 -2.56 3.86
CA TYR A 20 -8.03 -2.45 5.04
C TYR A 20 -7.31 -1.97 6.30
N ASP A 21 -6.05 -2.37 6.50
CA ASP A 21 -5.22 -1.96 7.64
C ASP A 21 -5.03 -0.42 7.72
N TRP A 22 -5.42 0.30 6.67
CA TRP A 22 -5.13 1.71 6.47
C TRP A 22 -6.27 2.55 5.93
N LYS A 23 -7.51 2.05 6.03
CA LYS A 23 -8.68 2.88 5.77
C LYS A 23 -8.87 3.98 6.83
N ASP A 24 -8.17 3.88 7.96
CA ASP A 24 -8.37 4.74 9.13
C ASP A 24 -7.64 6.10 9.03
N GLU A 25 -8.25 7.10 9.67
CA GLU A 25 -7.85 8.50 9.60
C GLU A 25 -6.41 8.76 10.03
N ILE A 26 -5.81 9.79 9.43
CA ILE A 26 -4.48 10.25 9.78
C ILE A 26 -4.57 11.11 11.03
N PRO A 27 -3.82 10.79 12.10
CA PRO A 27 -3.89 11.54 13.34
C PRO A 27 -3.45 12.99 13.14
N ASP A 28 -4.11 13.89 13.87
CA ASP A 28 -3.92 15.35 13.79
C ASP A 28 -2.63 15.85 14.45
N LYS A 29 -1.92 14.97 15.15
CA LYS A 29 -0.69 15.26 15.91
C LYS A 29 0.35 14.16 15.75
N ILE A 30 1.62 14.49 15.99
CA ILE A 30 2.70 13.47 16.11
C ILE A 30 2.29 12.49 17.20
N VAL A 31 2.33 11.20 16.87
CA VAL A 31 2.01 10.13 17.80
C VAL A 31 3.29 9.38 18.20
N HIS A 32 3.67 9.46 19.47
CA HIS A 32 4.84 8.76 19.99
C HIS A 32 4.52 7.28 20.23
N SER A 33 5.55 6.42 20.34
CA SER A 33 5.36 4.97 20.63
C SER A 33 4.57 4.67 21.90
N THR A 34 4.54 5.64 22.82
CA THR A 34 3.89 5.56 24.13
C THR A 34 2.49 6.16 24.12
N ASP A 35 2.08 6.83 23.05
CA ASP A 35 0.72 7.30 22.89
C ASP A 35 -0.22 6.12 22.65
N SER A 36 -1.44 6.24 23.15
CA SER A 36 -2.49 5.21 23.03
C SER A 36 -2.84 4.86 21.58
N ASP A 37 -2.48 5.73 20.63
CA ASP A 37 -2.79 5.59 19.22
C ASP A 37 -1.57 5.07 18.44
N LYS A 38 -1.30 3.76 18.56
CA LYS A 38 -0.13 3.07 17.97
C LYS A 38 -0.06 3.11 16.43
N ASN A 39 -1.06 3.71 15.79
CA ASN A 39 -1.31 3.63 14.37
C ASN A 39 -0.25 4.33 13.51
N TYR A 40 0.58 5.25 14.03
CA TYR A 40 1.61 5.95 13.22
C TYR A 40 2.86 5.11 12.91
N LYS A 41 3.43 4.36 13.86
CA LYS A 41 4.62 3.52 13.59
C LYS A 41 4.32 2.38 12.62
N ILE A 42 3.07 1.90 12.66
CA ILE A 42 2.52 0.93 11.71
C ILE A 42 2.62 1.49 10.27
N ARG A 43 2.63 2.82 10.11
CA ARG A 43 2.55 3.46 8.81
C ARG A 43 3.79 3.33 7.94
N VAL A 44 4.97 3.54 8.52
CA VAL A 44 6.23 3.39 7.79
C VAL A 44 6.43 1.94 7.34
N ALA A 45 6.17 0.99 8.24
CA ALA A 45 6.29 -0.44 7.97
C ALA A 45 5.33 -0.87 6.86
N TRP A 46 4.11 -0.35 6.86
CA TRP A 46 3.15 -0.63 5.81
C TRP A 46 3.56 -0.11 4.43
N PHE A 47 4.12 1.11 4.32
CA PHE A 47 4.62 1.59 3.02
C PHE A 47 5.72 0.68 2.46
N GLN A 48 6.56 0.12 3.33
CA GLN A 48 7.59 -0.84 2.93
C GLN A 48 6.98 -2.18 2.50
N LEU A 49 5.94 -2.66 3.19
CA LEU A 49 5.21 -3.85 2.81
C LEU A 49 4.51 -3.66 1.46
N LEU A 50 3.84 -2.54 1.26
CA LEU A 50 3.18 -2.18 0.00
C LEU A 50 4.16 -2.27 -1.18
N LEU A 51 5.37 -1.68 -1.08
CA LEU A 51 6.40 -1.83 -2.11
C LEU A 51 6.73 -3.29 -2.38
N SER A 52 6.99 -4.04 -1.31
CA SER A 52 7.43 -5.43 -1.40
C SER A 52 6.39 -6.31 -2.10
N TYR A 53 5.10 -6.09 -1.81
CA TYR A 53 4.01 -6.82 -2.45
C TYR A 53 3.80 -6.38 -3.91
N ILE A 54 3.86 -5.09 -4.23
CA ILE A 54 3.73 -4.64 -5.62
C ILE A 54 4.91 -5.12 -6.47
N GLU A 55 6.15 -4.97 -5.99
CA GLU A 55 7.36 -5.45 -6.67
C GLU A 55 7.29 -6.97 -6.93
N LYS A 56 6.82 -7.73 -5.93
CA LYS A 56 6.61 -9.18 -6.10
C LYS A 56 5.54 -9.47 -7.15
N GLY A 57 4.41 -8.76 -7.13
CA GLY A 57 3.34 -8.92 -8.12
C GLY A 57 3.82 -8.67 -9.55
N VAL A 58 4.63 -7.63 -9.76
CA VAL A 58 5.22 -7.35 -11.08
C VAL A 58 6.21 -8.44 -11.47
N LYS A 59 7.07 -8.89 -10.56
CA LYS A 59 8.04 -9.96 -10.81
C LYS A 59 7.38 -11.29 -11.17
N ASP A 60 6.27 -11.61 -10.50
CA ASP A 60 5.51 -12.83 -10.69
C ASP A 60 4.53 -12.72 -11.88
N GLY A 61 4.44 -11.56 -12.53
CA GLY A 61 3.60 -11.31 -13.72
C GLY A 61 2.12 -11.06 -13.41
N TYR A 62 1.78 -10.80 -12.15
CA TYR A 62 0.41 -10.52 -11.70
C TYR A 62 -0.01 -9.06 -11.84
N LEU A 63 0.96 -8.15 -11.98
CA LEU A 63 0.74 -6.72 -12.07
C LEU A 63 1.61 -6.11 -13.17
N ASP A 64 1.15 -4.98 -13.70
CA ASP A 64 1.88 -4.17 -14.67
C ASP A 64 3.04 -3.41 -14.01
N LYS A 65 4.14 -3.24 -14.75
CA LYS A 65 5.31 -2.48 -14.31
C LYS A 65 4.99 -1.02 -13.91
N GLU A 66 3.96 -0.43 -14.51
CA GLU A 66 3.53 0.93 -14.19
C GLU A 66 3.09 1.09 -12.72
N LEU A 67 2.54 0.02 -12.10
CA LEU A 67 2.16 0.02 -10.69
C LEU A 67 3.39 0.05 -9.76
N ASP A 68 4.47 -0.64 -10.12
CA ASP A 68 5.74 -0.60 -9.38
C ASP A 68 6.38 0.80 -9.43
N ASP A 69 6.43 1.42 -10.61
CA ASP A 69 6.96 2.77 -10.77
C ASP A 69 6.13 3.82 -9.99
N ALA A 70 4.80 3.71 -10.01
CA ALA A 70 3.91 4.55 -9.23
C ALA A 70 4.15 4.38 -7.71
N THR A 71 4.28 3.14 -7.26
CA THR A 71 4.53 2.80 -5.85
C THR A 71 5.85 3.39 -5.35
N LYS A 72 6.93 3.26 -6.14
CA LYS A 72 8.24 3.83 -5.81
C LYS A 72 8.20 5.34 -5.67
N LYS A 73 7.46 6.04 -6.55
CA LYS A 73 7.29 7.50 -6.48
C LYS A 73 6.61 7.95 -5.19
N ILE A 74 5.53 7.27 -4.80
CA ILE A 74 4.80 7.57 -3.56
C ILE A 74 5.71 7.39 -2.34
N ILE A 75 6.48 6.29 -2.29
CA ILE A 75 7.38 6.01 -1.17
C ILE A 75 8.52 7.02 -1.09
N GLN A 76 9.06 7.46 -2.23
CA GLN A 76 10.03 8.55 -2.25
C GLN A 76 9.42 9.85 -1.74
N GLY A 77 8.18 10.16 -2.11
CA GLY A 77 7.42 11.30 -1.58
C GLY A 77 7.26 11.21 -0.06
N TYR A 78 6.82 10.06 0.44
CA TYR A 78 6.66 9.79 1.87
C TYR A 78 7.97 9.94 2.64
N LYS A 79 9.08 9.37 2.13
CA LYS A 79 10.41 9.50 2.75
C LYS A 79 10.91 10.93 2.81
N LYS A 80 10.59 11.77 1.81
CA LYS A 80 10.93 13.20 1.83
C LYS A 80 10.15 13.97 2.89
N LEU A 81 8.98 13.47 3.29
CA LEU A 81 8.19 14.06 4.34
C LEU A 81 8.62 13.66 5.76
N ASN A 82 9.57 12.74 5.94
CA ASN A 82 9.90 12.04 7.22
C ASN A 82 10.22 12.91 8.45
N GLU A 83 10.15 14.24 8.36
CA GLU A 83 9.88 15.11 9.50
C GLU A 83 8.35 15.32 9.56
N TRP A 84 7.65 14.51 10.36
CA TRP A 84 6.22 14.75 10.60
C TRP A 84 6.04 16.09 11.31
N ASP A 85 5.86 17.14 10.53
CA ASP A 85 5.28 18.40 10.95
C ASP A 85 3.77 18.30 10.71
N SER A 86 2.97 18.63 11.73
CA SER A 86 1.53 18.82 11.61
C SER A 86 1.10 19.69 10.41
N LYS A 87 2.00 20.57 9.94
CA LYS A 87 1.80 21.37 8.72
C LYS A 87 1.71 20.55 7.43
N ASN A 88 2.30 19.35 7.40
CA ASN A 88 2.32 18.45 6.23
C ASN A 88 1.15 17.45 6.23
N LYS A 89 0.19 17.55 7.17
CA LYS A 89 -0.92 16.59 7.32
C LYS A 89 -1.70 16.39 6.01
N LYS A 90 -1.90 17.47 5.24
CA LYS A 90 -2.60 17.42 3.96
C LYS A 90 -1.84 16.61 2.91
N GLU A 91 -0.52 16.79 2.84
CA GLU A 91 0.39 16.07 1.95
C GLU A 91 0.42 14.58 2.31
N TYR A 92 0.50 14.25 3.60
CA TYR A 92 0.40 12.86 4.05
C TYR A 92 -0.94 12.23 3.67
N LYS A 93 -2.05 12.96 3.85
CA LYS A 93 -3.38 12.49 3.43
C LYS A 93 -3.42 12.16 1.96
N LYS A 94 -2.92 13.06 1.12
CA LYS A 94 -2.83 12.84 -0.32
C LYS A 94 -1.99 11.60 -0.67
N ILE A 95 -0.83 11.42 -0.05
CA ILE A 95 0.04 10.25 -0.30
C ILE A 95 -0.65 8.94 0.07
N ILE A 96 -1.39 8.91 1.17
CA ILE A 96 -2.13 7.72 1.61
C ILE A 96 -3.31 7.43 0.68
N GLU A 97 -4.05 8.46 0.25
CA GLU A 97 -5.10 8.33 -0.76
C GLU A 97 -4.54 7.78 -2.08
N GLU A 98 -3.39 8.28 -2.53
CA GLU A 98 -2.69 7.78 -3.71
C GLU A 98 -2.25 6.32 -3.56
N ALA A 99 -1.72 5.93 -2.39
CA ALA A 99 -1.32 4.56 -2.10
C ALA A 99 -2.52 3.59 -2.09
N ASN A 100 -3.65 4.01 -1.49
CA ASN A 100 -4.90 3.24 -1.50
C ASN A 100 -5.44 3.05 -2.93
N ASN A 101 -5.31 4.07 -3.78
CA ASN A 101 -5.68 3.96 -5.20
C ASN A 101 -4.79 2.95 -5.94
N ILE A 102 -3.49 2.88 -5.64
CA ILE A 102 -2.60 1.84 -6.20
C ILE A 102 -3.07 0.44 -5.79
N LEU A 103 -3.36 0.23 -4.50
CA LEU A 103 -3.84 -1.06 -4.01
C LEU A 103 -5.17 -1.45 -4.68
N LEU A 104 -6.11 -0.50 -4.81
CA LEU A 104 -7.36 -0.74 -5.50
C LEU A 104 -7.16 -1.11 -6.97
N ASN A 105 -6.23 -0.43 -7.66
CA ASN A 105 -5.88 -0.75 -9.04
C ASN A 105 -5.24 -2.15 -9.15
N ALA A 106 -4.38 -2.52 -8.20
CA ALA A 106 -3.82 -3.87 -8.14
C ALA A 106 -4.90 -4.93 -7.93
N LEU A 107 -5.84 -4.71 -7.00
CA LEU A 107 -6.98 -5.62 -6.79
C LEU A 107 -7.85 -5.76 -8.03
N ASN A 108 -8.15 -4.65 -8.70
CA ASN A 108 -8.91 -4.66 -9.96
C ASN A 108 -8.17 -5.41 -11.07
N HIS A 109 -6.84 -5.27 -11.16
CA HIS A 109 -6.03 -5.99 -12.14
C HIS A 109 -6.07 -7.50 -11.85
N ILE A 110 -5.81 -7.90 -10.61
CA ILE A 110 -5.87 -9.31 -10.19
C ILE A 110 -7.27 -9.90 -10.39
N SER A 111 -8.32 -9.12 -10.09
CA SER A 111 -9.72 -9.55 -10.25
C SER A 111 -10.08 -9.84 -11.71
N LYS A 112 -9.52 -9.08 -12.66
CA LYS A 112 -9.71 -9.35 -14.10
C LYS A 112 -9.07 -10.66 -14.52
N ILE A 113 -7.95 -11.05 -13.91
CA ILE A 113 -7.29 -12.33 -14.18
C ILE A 113 -8.24 -13.48 -13.81
N TYR A 114 -8.96 -13.39 -12.67
CA TYR A 114 -9.96 -14.41 -12.30
C TYR A 114 -11.15 -14.54 -13.25
N ILE A 115 -11.52 -13.46 -13.94
CA ILE A 115 -12.70 -13.45 -14.84
C ILE A 115 -12.35 -14.03 -16.22
N LEU A 116 -11.06 -14.12 -16.56
CA LEU A 116 -10.57 -14.55 -17.87
C LEU A 116 -10.02 -16.00 -17.88
N GLU A 117 -9.93 -16.66 -16.72
CA GLU A 117 -9.65 -18.11 -16.58
C GLU A 117 -10.95 -18.91 -16.34
#